data_AF-A0A3D9MUC9-F1
#
_entry.id   AF-A0A3D9MUC9-F1
#
_cell.length_a   1.000
_cell.length_b   1.000
_cell.length_c   1.000
_cell.angle_alpha   90.00
_cell.angle_beta   90.00
_cell.angle_gamma   90.00
#
_symmetry.space_group_name_H-M   'P 1'
#
loop_
_entity.id
_entity.type
_entity.pdbx_description
1 polymer ?
#
loop_
_entity_poly.entity_id
_entity_poly.type
_entity_poly.pdbx_seq_one_letter_code
_entity_poly.pdbx_strand_id
1 'polypeptide(L)' 'MQRHTLEHRGYEIVVQPEQNAYGAWQAKVSVRRADSTVAEFRPDTVQPEWLAEEEAVRDGIEWGTRFVDHKVEGSHHPM' A
#
# COMPACT_ATOMS: atom_id res chain seq x y z
N MET A 1 -5.12 9.74 -12.90
CA MET A 1 -4.50 8.96 -11.83
C MET A 1 -4.62 7.49 -12.17
N GLN A 2 -3.49 6.86 -12.51
CA GLN A 2 -3.44 5.43 -12.83
C GLN A 2 -3.37 4.64 -11.52
N ARG A 3 -4.06 3.50 -11.46
CA ARG A 3 -3.93 2.57 -10.33
C ARG A 3 -2.85 1.54 -10.66
N HIS A 4 -1.99 1.26 -9.70
CA HIS A 4 -0.93 0.25 -9.80
C HIS A 4 -1.32 -0.93 -8.92
N THR A 5 -1.39 -2.11 -9.52
CA THR A 5 -1.74 -3.35 -8.81
C THR A 5 -0.53 -4.29 -8.80
N LEU A 6 -0.23 -4.85 -7.65
CA LEU A 6 0.83 -5.84 -7.44
C LEU A 6 0.28 -7.02 -6.63
N GLU A 7 0.57 -8.24 -7.09
CA GLU A 7 0.31 -9.44 -6.30
C GLU A 7 1.56 -9.81 -5.48
N HIS A 8 1.40 -10.02 -4.18
CA HIS A 8 2.49 -10.41 -3.27
C HIS A 8 1.98 -11.37 -2.19
N ARG A 9 2.55 -12.58 -2.10
CA ARG A 9 2.20 -13.62 -1.12
C ARG A 9 0.70 -13.93 -0.99
N GLY A 10 -0.04 -13.91 -2.11
CA GLY A 10 -1.49 -14.15 -2.13
C GLY A 10 -2.35 -12.94 -1.72
N TYR A 11 -1.74 -11.76 -1.60
CA TYR A 11 -2.41 -10.49 -1.42
C TYR A 11 -2.32 -9.66 -2.69
N GLU A 12 -3.39 -8.95 -3.01
CA GLU A 12 -3.41 -7.88 -3.99
C GLU A 12 -3.17 -6.55 -3.26
N ILE A 13 -2.13 -5.83 -3.67
CA ILE A 13 -1.78 -4.49 -3.22
C ILE A 13 -2.18 -3.53 -4.35
N VAL A 14 -3.06 -2.58 -4.04
CA VAL A 14 -3.48 -1.54 -4.98
C VAL A 14 -2.99 -0.20 -4.46
N VAL A 15 -2.19 0.48 -5.28
CA VAL A 15 -1.65 1.81 -5.02
C VAL A 15 -2.31 2.81 -5.97
N GLN A 16 -2.87 3.85 -5.41
CA GLN A 16 -3.44 4.98 -6.13
C GLN A 16 -2.70 6.26 -5.70
N PRO A 17 -1.81 6.80 -6.54
CA PRO A 17 -1.22 8.09 -6.28
C PRO A 17 -2.28 9.19 -6.45
N GLU A 18 -2.24 10.18 -5.56
CA GLU A 18 -3.06 11.38 -5.65
C GLU A 18 -2.30 12.61 -5.20
N GLN A 19 -2.61 13.76 -5.80
CA GLN A 19 -2.11 15.04 -5.32
C GLN A 19 -3.03 15.59 -4.24
N ASN A 20 -2.44 16.13 -3.18
CA ASN A 20 -3.17 16.83 -2.14
C ASN A 20 -3.36 18.32 -2.47
N ALA A 21 -3.99 19.05 -1.55
CA ALA A 21 -4.27 20.47 -1.72
C ALA A 21 -3.01 21.35 -1.87
N TYR A 22 -1.83 20.84 -1.51
CA TYR A 22 -0.55 21.52 -1.63
C TYR A 22 0.23 21.13 -2.90
N GLY A 23 -0.35 20.27 -3.75
CA GLY A 23 0.28 19.78 -4.98
C GLY A 23 1.29 18.65 -4.76
N ALA A 24 1.46 18.18 -3.52
CA ALA A 24 2.32 17.06 -3.20
C ALA A 24 1.62 15.73 -3.44
N TRP A 25 2.38 14.71 -3.82
CA TRP A 25 1.91 13.37 -4.15
C TRP A 25 1.88 12.47 -2.92
N GLN A 26 0.75 11.81 -2.69
CA GLN A 26 0.56 10.79 -1.66
C GLN A 26 0.07 9.49 -2.29
N ALA A 27 0.24 8.38 -1.57
CA ALA A 27 -0.04 7.04 -2.08
C ALA A 27 -1.14 6.36 -1.27
N LYS A 28 -2.38 6.41 -1.75
CA LYS A 28 -3.46 5.60 -1.18
C LYS A 28 -3.19 4.13 -1.46
N VAL A 29 -2.94 3.35 -0.40
CA VAL A 29 -2.69 1.91 -0.51
C VAL A 29 -3.85 1.15 0.11
N SER A 30 -4.37 0.18 -0.65
CA SER A 30 -5.28 -0.84 -0.12
C SER A 30 -4.68 -2.22 -0.35
N VAL A 31 -4.75 -3.06 0.68
CA VAL A 31 -4.27 -4.44 0.63
C VAL A 31 -5.45 -5.35 0.86
N ARG A 32 -5.67 -6.32 -0.02
CA ARG A 32 -6.70 -7.37 0.15
C ARG A 32 -6.09 -8.74 -0.08
N ARG A 33 -6.64 -9.78 0.52
CA ARG A 33 -6.34 -11.13 0.06
C ARG A 33 -7.00 -11.36 -1.29
N ALA A 34 -6.33 -12.08 -2.19
CA ALA A 34 -6.87 -12.37 -3.53
C ALA A 34 -8.25 -13.07 -3.49
N ASP A 35 -8.53 -13.78 -2.40
CA ASP A 35 -9.78 -14.54 -2.18
C ASP A 35 -10.76 -13.88 -1.19
N SER A 36 -10.51 -12.63 -0.73
CA SER A 36 -11.28 -12.06 0.39
C SER A 36 -11.44 -10.54 0.38
N THR A 37 -12.15 -10.01 1.39
CA THR A 37 -12.35 -8.58 1.61
C THR A 37 -11.05 -7.86 1.96
N VAL A 38 -11.04 -6.52 1.80
CA VAL A 38 -9.89 -5.66 2.06
C VAL A 38 -9.34 -5.93 3.47
N ALA A 39 -8.06 -6.26 3.54
CA ALA A 39 -7.35 -6.59 4.77
C ALA A 39 -6.89 -5.34 5.51
N GLU A 40 -6.53 -4.27 4.79
CA GLU A 40 -6.05 -3.01 5.37
C GLU A 40 -6.08 -1.86 4.36
N PHE A 41 -6.24 -0.64 4.87
CA PHE A 41 -5.92 0.60 4.17
C PHE A 41 -4.76 1.30 4.88
N ARG A 42 -3.79 1.82 4.12
CA ARG A 42 -2.75 2.66 4.72
C ARG A 42 -3.41 3.88 5.38
N PRO A 43 -3.09 4.18 6.66
CA PRO A 43 -3.69 5.34 7.33
C PRO A 43 -3.29 6.65 6.65
N ASP A 44 -4.27 7.52 6.40
CA ASP A 44 -4.04 8.75 5.63
C ASP A 44 -3.12 9.76 6.35
N THR A 45 -3.08 9.73 7.68
CA THR A 45 -2.44 10.76 8.53
C THR A 45 -0.93 10.59 8.75
N VAL A 46 -0.34 9.52 8.21
CA VAL A 46 1.10 9.18 8.38
C VAL A 46 1.78 8.91 7.04
N GLN A 47 1.24 9.48 5.96
CA GLN A 47 1.79 9.31 4.62
C GLN A 47 2.88 10.36 4.33
N PRO A 48 4.03 9.94 3.74
CA PRO A 48 4.98 10.88 3.18
C PRO A 48 4.36 11.61 1.97
N GLU A 49 4.78 12.86 1.81
CA GLU A 49 4.40 13.73 0.70
C GLU A 49 5.56 13.83 -0.29
N TRP A 50 5.33 13.43 -1.54
CA TRP A 50 6.36 13.32 -2.58
C TRP A 50 6.26 14.43 -3.61
N LEU A 51 7.38 14.73 -4.26
CA LEU A 51 7.42 15.71 -5.34
C LEU A 51 7.01 15.10 -6.70
N ALA A 52 7.13 13.78 -6.86
CA ALA A 52 6.79 13.06 -8.08
C ALA A 52 5.75 11.94 -7.84
N GLU A 53 4.90 11.70 -8.85
CA GLU A 53 3.90 10.62 -8.84
C GLU A 53 4.59 9.25 -8.67
N GLU A 54 5.70 9.03 -9.35
CA GLU A 54 6.46 7.78 -9.34
C GLU A 54 7.09 7.49 -7.96
N GLU A 55 7.42 8.52 -7.19
CA GLU A 55 7.90 8.38 -5.82
C GLU A 55 6.77 7.91 -4.89
N ALA A 56 5.59 8.50 -5.01
CA ALA A 56 4.41 8.04 -4.28
C ALA A 56 4.05 6.59 -4.64
N VAL A 57 4.11 6.22 -5.92
CA VAL A 57 3.84 4.83 -6.34
C VAL A 57 4.85 3.85 -5.73
N ARG A 58 6.15 4.16 -5.77
CA ARG A 58 7.20 3.30 -5.19
C ARG A 58 7.04 3.15 -3.68
N ASP A 59 6.80 4.25 -2.97
CA ASP A 59 6.55 4.23 -1.52
C ASP A 59 5.31 3.40 -1.17
N GLY A 60 4.21 3.54 -1.93
CA GLY A 60 3.00 2.75 -1.72
C GLY A 60 3.21 1.25 -1.92
N ILE A 61 4.02 0.86 -2.92
CA ILE A 61 4.39 -0.54 -3.15
C ILE A 61 5.25 -1.06 -1.98
N GLU A 62 6.28 -0.33 -1.59
CA GLU A 62 7.18 -0.73 -0.49
C GLU A 62 6.40 -0.92 0.82
N TRP A 63 5.52 0.02 1.16
CA TRP A 63 4.67 -0.07 2.34
C TRP A 63 3.77 -1.30 2.28
N GLY A 64 3.08 -1.52 1.16
CA GLY A 64 2.16 -2.65 0.98
C GLY A 64 2.86 -4.00 1.10
N THR A 65 4.04 -4.14 0.48
CA THR A 65 4.86 -5.36 0.56
C THR A 65 5.29 -5.63 2.00
N ARG A 66 5.81 -4.62 2.72
CA ARG A 66 6.23 -4.78 4.12
C ARG A 66 5.07 -5.13 5.04
N PHE A 67 3.91 -4.51 4.84
CA PHE A 67 2.69 -4.82 5.59
C PHE A 67 2.30 -6.30 5.44
N VAL A 68 2.27 -6.79 4.20
CA VAL A 68 1.95 -8.20 3.91
C VAL A 68 2.99 -9.13 4.52
N ASP A 69 4.28 -8.83 4.37
CA ASP A 69 5.36 -9.62 4.96
C ASP A 69 5.17 -9.76 6.47
N HIS A 70 4.98 -8.64 7.19
CA HIS A 70 4.76 -8.66 8.65
C HIS A 70 3.49 -9.41 9.07
N LYS A 71 2.39 -9.29 8.31
CA LYS A 71 1.16 -10.06 8.58
C LYS A 71 1.38 -11.56 8.43
N VAL A 72 2.11 -11.98 7.41
CA VAL A 72 2.39 -13.40 7.15
C VAL A 72 3.37 -13.95 8.20
N GLU A 73 4.44 -13.21 8.50
CA GLU A 73 5.43 -13.59 9.52
C GLU A 73 4.80 -13.66 10.92
N GLY A 74 3.98 -12.68 11.28
CA GLY A 74 3.23 -12.68 12.54
C GLY A 74 2.19 -13.80 12.65
N SER A 75 1.71 -14.33 11.53
CA SER A 75 0.83 -15.52 11.50
C SER A 75 1.59 -16.84 11.67
N HIS A 76 2.92 -16.83 11.56
CA HIS A 76 3.77 -18.02 11.65
C HIS A 76 4.38 -18.24 13.05
N HIS A 77 3.86 -17.60 14.09
CA HIS A 77 4.27 -17.87 15.48
C HIS A 77 3.29 -18.88 16.13
N PRO A 78 3.56 -20.20 16.10
CA PRO A 78 2.87 -21.11 17.01
C PRO A 78 3.31 -20.78 18.44
N MET A 79 2.34 -20.54 19.32
CA MET A 79 2.53 -20.65 20.77
C MET A 79 2.77 -22.11 21.14
#